data_AF-A0A7D5YP57-F1
#
_entry.id   AF-A0A7D5YP57-F1
#
_cell.length_a   1.000
_cell.length_b   1.000
_cell.length_c   1.000
_cell.angle_alpha   90.00
_cell.angle_beta   90.00
_cell.angle_gamma   90.00
#
_symmetry.space_group_name_H-M   'P 1'
#
loop_
_entity.id
_entity.type
_entity.pdbx_description
1 polymer ?
#
loop_
_entity_poly.entity_id
_entity_poly.type
_entity_poly.pdbx_seq_one_letter_code
_entity_poly.pdbx_strand_id
1 'polypeptide(L)'
;MKKCSGYTLIELSVAIAVIATISFGVAAIWYTSDIAEQSIKVHGIASDVNSGVNSALRLKVSGGCLTGISISHADLITTGVPQSSVYPAPWVTSFAFGYRGGEPVYVVVSIDVRNTALAGELYTDSGADYMSGSSLSYQFPIKSPRLSSFGEMYRSSTNCWAHGIGDK
;
A
#
# COMPACT_ATOMS: atom_id res chain seq x y z
N MET A 1 41.94 53.67 15.50
CA MET A 1 41.85 52.25 15.92
C MET A 1 40.40 51.81 15.77
N LYS A 2 40.11 50.87 14.86
CA LYS A 2 38.75 50.28 14.74
C LYS A 2 38.51 49.43 15.99
N LYS A 3 37.52 49.79 16.81
CA LYS A 3 37.02 48.90 17.87
C LYS A 3 36.41 47.69 17.17
N CYS A 4 37.08 46.55 17.22
CA CYS A 4 36.41 45.27 16.98
C CYS A 4 35.43 45.07 18.16
N SER A 5 34.18 45.47 17.95
CA SER A 5 33.09 45.17 18.87
C SER A 5 32.81 43.68 18.76
N GLY A 6 33.47 42.87 19.60
CA GLY A 6 33.16 41.45 19.73
C GLY A 6 31.80 41.27 20.41
N TYR A 7 31.05 40.26 19.98
CA TYR A 7 29.81 39.85 20.66
C TYR A 7 30.11 39.53 22.13
N THR A 8 29.26 40.02 23.02
CA THR A 8 29.33 39.65 24.43
C THR A 8 28.96 38.17 24.60
N LEU A 9 29.47 37.52 25.66
CA LEU A 9 29.13 36.13 25.98
C LEU A 9 27.61 35.91 26.09
N ILE A 10 26.88 36.94 26.56
CA ILE A 10 25.42 36.92 26.67
C ILE A 10 24.78 36.92 25.27
N GLU A 11 25.18 37.84 24.39
CA GLU A 11 24.67 37.88 23.00
C GLU A 11 24.94 36.57 22.25
N LEU A 12 26.11 35.97 22.47
CA LEU A 12 26.44 34.67 21.88
C LEU A 12 25.54 33.54 22.43
N SER A 13 25.31 33.51 23.74
CA SER A 13 24.45 32.49 24.37
C SER A 13 22.98 32.58 23.93
N VAL A 14 22.47 33.81 23.78
CA VAL A 14 21.10 34.07 23.28
C VAL A 14 21.01 33.67 21.81
N ALA A 15 22.00 34.03 20.99
CA ALA A 15 22.02 33.64 19.58
C ALA A 15 22.05 32.12 19.39
N ILE A 16 22.84 31.39 20.18
CA ILE A 16 22.88 29.92 20.15
C ILE A 16 21.52 29.33 20.55
N ALA A 17 20.88 29.86 21.60
CA ALA A 17 19.57 29.39 22.04
C ALA A 17 18.47 29.61 20.99
N VAL A 18 18.51 30.74 20.28
CA VAL A 18 17.59 31.05 19.17
C VAL A 18 17.85 30.14 17.97
N ILE A 19 19.12 29.94 17.59
CA ILE A 19 19.48 29.04 16.48
C ILE A 19 19.06 27.61 16.78
N ALA A 20 19.29 27.13 18.01
CA ALA A 20 18.89 25.79 18.42
C ALA A 20 17.38 25.61 18.32
N THR A 21 16.58 26.52 18.87
CA THR A 21 15.11 26.43 18.83
C THR A 21 14.56 26.45 17.41
N ILE A 22 15.08 27.32 16.54
CA ILE A 22 14.69 27.35 15.11
C ILE A 22 15.07 26.04 14.42
N SER A 23 16.27 25.52 14.66
CA SER A 23 16.76 24.29 14.02
C SER A 23 15.93 23.07 14.39
N PHE A 24 15.55 22.94 15.67
CA PHE A 24 14.63 21.88 16.12
C PHE A 24 13.24 22.01 15.48
N GLY A 25 12.73 23.23 15.37
CA GLY A 25 11.44 23.49 14.71
C GLY A 25 11.47 23.10 13.23
N VAL A 26 12.52 23.48 12.49
CA VAL A 26 12.67 23.13 11.07
C VAL A 26 12.80 21.61 10.89
N ALA A 27 13.62 20.95 11.71
CA ALA A 27 13.79 19.50 11.64
C ALA A 27 12.46 18.74 11.88
N ALA A 28 11.66 19.18 12.87
CA ALA A 28 10.35 18.59 13.14
C ALA A 28 9.38 18.76 11.95
N ILE A 29 9.35 19.95 11.33
CA ILE A 29 8.50 20.21 10.15
C ILE A 29 8.91 19.29 8.99
N TRP A 30 10.21 19.21 8.71
CA TRP A 30 10.72 18.35 7.62
C TRP A 30 10.38 16.89 7.85
N TYR A 31 10.54 16.42 9.10
CA TYR A 31 10.15 15.07 9.49
C TYR A 31 8.66 14.80 9.23
N THR A 32 7.77 15.69 9.68
CA THR A 32 6.33 15.52 9.45
C THR A 32 5.96 15.53 7.97
N SER A 33 6.66 16.34 7.15
CA SER A 33 6.45 16.38 5.70
C SER A 33 6.88 15.07 5.03
N ASP A 34 8.01 14.49 5.45
CA ASP A 34 8.52 13.22 4.93
C ASP A 34 7.55 12.07 5.24
N ILE A 35 7.02 12.00 6.46
CA ILE A 35 6.01 11.01 6.85
C ILE A 35 4.72 11.16 6.02
N ALA A 36 4.27 12.40 5.78
CA ALA A 36 3.09 12.64 4.95
C ALA A 36 3.31 12.19 3.49
N GLU A 37 4.47 12.50 2.91
CA GLU A 37 4.83 12.07 1.55
C GLU A 37 4.89 10.55 1.44
N GLN A 38 5.55 9.89 2.40
CA GLN A 38 5.65 8.44 2.45
C GLN A 38 4.27 7.79 2.65
N SER A 39 3.38 8.39 3.44
CA SER A 39 2.02 7.90 3.67
C SER A 39 1.19 7.90 2.37
N ILE A 40 1.27 9.00 1.61
CA ILE A 40 0.64 9.10 0.28
C ILE A 40 1.21 8.04 -0.66
N LYS A 41 2.54 7.85 -0.64
CA LYS A 41 3.23 6.87 -1.48
C LYS A 41 2.78 5.44 -1.18
N VAL A 42 2.70 5.04 0.09
CA VAL A 42 2.25 3.68 0.47
C VAL A 42 0.80 3.46 0.01
N HIS A 43 -0.09 4.44 0.20
CA HIS A 43 -1.47 4.33 -0.29
C HIS A 43 -1.54 4.22 -1.83
N GLY A 44 -0.76 5.03 -2.55
CA GLY A 44 -0.68 5.00 -4.01
C GLY A 44 -0.23 3.63 -4.53
N ILE A 45 0.80 3.04 -3.91
CA ILE A 45 1.27 1.68 -4.22
C ILE A 45 0.15 0.66 -4.03
N ALA A 46 -0.58 0.74 -2.91
CA ALA A 46 -1.67 -0.18 -2.63
C ALA A 46 -2.81 -0.07 -3.67
N SER A 47 -3.15 1.15 -4.07
CA SER A 47 -4.15 1.44 -5.10
C SER A 47 -3.76 0.89 -6.47
N ASP A 48 -2.50 1.10 -6.90
CA ASP A 48 -1.97 0.59 -8.16
C ASP A 48 -2.05 -0.95 -8.24
N VAL A 49 -1.59 -1.62 -7.17
CA VAL A 49 -1.63 -3.09 -7.08
C VAL A 49 -3.08 -3.59 -7.15
N ASN A 50 -4.01 -2.97 -6.41
CA ASN A 50 -5.43 -3.35 -6.47
C ASN A 50 -6.04 -3.14 -7.87
N SER A 51 -5.70 -2.04 -8.55
CA SER A 51 -6.14 -1.80 -9.93
C SER A 51 -5.65 -2.90 -10.89
N GLY A 52 -4.39 -3.32 -10.73
CA GLY A 52 -3.81 -4.45 -11.46
C GLY A 52 -4.51 -5.78 -11.18
N VAL A 53 -4.79 -6.08 -9.90
CA VAL A 53 -5.53 -7.29 -9.52
C VAL A 53 -6.88 -7.31 -10.22
N ASN A 54 -7.64 -6.22 -10.20
CA ASN A 54 -8.93 -6.12 -10.88
C ASN A 54 -8.81 -6.29 -12.40
N SER A 55 -7.76 -5.77 -13.02
CA SER A 55 -7.50 -5.90 -14.45
C SER A 55 -7.12 -7.35 -14.82
N ALA A 56 -6.26 -7.99 -14.03
CA ALA A 56 -5.85 -9.38 -14.20
C ALA A 56 -7.04 -10.34 -14.04
N LEU A 57 -7.92 -10.07 -13.06
CA LEU A 57 -9.17 -10.81 -12.89
C LEU A 57 -10.04 -10.76 -14.15
N ARG A 58 -10.23 -9.58 -14.75
CA ARG A 58 -11.03 -9.41 -15.97
C ARG A 58 -10.46 -10.18 -17.17
N LEU A 59 -9.15 -10.17 -17.35
CA LEU A 59 -8.48 -10.90 -18.44
C LEU A 59 -8.59 -12.42 -18.27
N LYS A 60 -8.51 -12.93 -17.03
CA LYS A 60 -8.69 -14.37 -16.76
C LYS A 60 -10.14 -14.84 -16.96
N VAL A 61 -11.12 -13.95 -16.87
CA VAL A 61 -12.53 -14.26 -17.15
C VAL A 61 -12.80 -14.45 -18.65
N SER A 62 -12.18 -13.65 -19.53
CA SER A 62 -12.44 -13.74 -20.99
C SER A 62 -11.90 -15.02 -21.65
N GLY A 63 -11.02 -15.77 -20.97
CA GLY A 63 -10.47 -17.06 -21.43
C GLY A 63 -11.27 -18.29 -21.00
N GLY A 64 -12.38 -18.11 -20.28
CA GLY A 64 -13.31 -19.20 -19.93
C GLY A 64 -12.68 -20.27 -19.04
N CYS A 65 -12.24 -19.91 -17.83
CA CYS A 65 -12.10 -20.77 -16.63
C CYS A 65 -11.41 -19.95 -15.52
N LEU A 66 -12.08 -19.71 -14.38
CA LEU A 66 -11.42 -19.17 -13.19
C LEU A 66 -10.80 -20.34 -12.41
N THR A 67 -9.67 -20.90 -12.85
CA THR A 67 -8.88 -21.78 -11.98
C THR A 67 -8.30 -20.93 -10.85
N GLY A 68 -8.33 -21.45 -9.61
CA GLY A 68 -7.90 -20.78 -8.37
C GLY A 68 -6.97 -19.60 -8.61
N ILE A 69 -7.47 -18.39 -8.31
CA ILE A 69 -6.91 -17.12 -8.80
C ILE A 69 -5.51 -16.90 -8.18
N SER A 70 -4.49 -17.44 -8.82
CA SER A 70 -3.10 -17.06 -8.58
C SER A 70 -2.80 -15.89 -9.50
N ILE A 71 -2.65 -14.70 -8.95
CA ILE A 71 -2.07 -13.55 -9.66
C ILE A 71 -0.65 -13.43 -9.11
N SER A 72 0.33 -13.35 -10.00
CA SER A 72 1.72 -13.09 -9.65
C SER A 72 2.02 -11.60 -9.80
N HIS A 73 3.11 -11.15 -9.18
CA HIS A 73 3.67 -9.81 -9.45
C HIS A 73 3.98 -9.57 -10.93
N ALA A 74 4.36 -10.61 -11.69
CA ALA A 74 4.56 -10.51 -13.13
C ALA A 74 3.24 -10.25 -13.87
N ASP A 75 2.16 -10.93 -13.49
CA ASP A 75 0.82 -10.70 -14.05
C ASP A 75 0.38 -9.23 -13.83
N LEU A 76 0.64 -8.69 -12.64
CA LEU A 76 0.34 -7.28 -12.33
C LEU A 76 1.07 -6.32 -13.28
N ILE A 77 2.37 -6.55 -13.49
CA ILE A 77 3.17 -5.74 -14.42
C ILE A 77 2.63 -5.86 -15.85
N THR A 78 2.28 -7.07 -16.30
CA THR A 78 1.67 -7.29 -17.62
C THR A 78 0.34 -6.55 -17.77
N THR A 79 -0.42 -6.38 -16.68
CA THR A 79 -1.65 -5.58 -16.66
C THR A 79 -1.44 -4.07 -16.50
N GLY A 80 -0.19 -3.61 -16.48
CA GLY A 80 0.15 -2.18 -16.46
C GLY A 80 0.40 -1.60 -15.06
N VAL A 81 0.52 -2.41 -14.01
CA VAL A 81 0.97 -1.93 -12.71
C VAL A 81 2.45 -1.54 -12.79
N PRO A 82 2.85 -0.33 -12.34
CA PRO A 82 4.25 0.05 -12.33
C PRO A 82 5.10 -0.92 -11.52
N GLN A 83 6.28 -1.31 -12.03
CA GLN A 83 7.19 -2.20 -11.31
C GLN A 83 7.60 -1.61 -9.95
N SER A 84 7.70 -0.28 -9.84
CA SER A 84 7.95 0.44 -8.59
C SER A 84 6.85 0.29 -7.56
N SER A 85 5.63 -0.08 -7.95
CA SER A 85 4.50 -0.34 -7.03
C SER A 85 4.45 -1.82 -6.63
N VAL A 86 5.12 -2.70 -7.37
CA VAL A 86 5.14 -4.14 -7.08
C VAL A 86 6.41 -4.54 -6.31
N TYR A 87 7.54 -3.96 -6.69
CA TYR A 87 8.84 -4.13 -6.05
C TYR A 87 9.45 -2.77 -5.64
N PRO A 88 8.73 -1.95 -4.83
CA PRO A 88 9.29 -0.70 -4.32
C PRO A 88 10.48 -1.02 -3.41
N ALA A 89 11.72 -0.71 -3.78
CA ALA A 89 12.77 -0.65 -2.76
C ALA A 89 12.51 0.58 -1.85
N PRO A 90 12.57 0.47 -0.51
CA PRO A 90 13.02 -0.68 0.28
C PRO A 90 11.89 -1.60 0.82
N TRP A 91 10.65 -1.43 0.37
CA TRP A 91 9.46 -2.12 0.90
C TRP A 91 9.13 -3.42 0.15
N VAL A 92 8.31 -4.26 0.75
CA VAL A 92 7.82 -5.49 0.09
C VAL A 92 6.31 -5.39 -0.04
N THR A 93 5.79 -5.62 -1.26
CA THR A 93 4.34 -5.65 -1.47
C THR A 93 3.86 -7.07 -1.65
N SER A 94 2.73 -7.39 -1.01
CA SER A 94 2.00 -8.62 -1.19
C SER A 94 0.52 -8.32 -1.30
N PHE A 95 -0.24 -9.28 -1.82
CA PHE A 95 -1.68 -9.17 -1.82
C PHE A 95 -2.31 -10.54 -1.64
N ALA A 96 -3.53 -10.52 -1.13
CA ALA A 96 -4.34 -11.70 -0.91
C ALA A 96 -5.82 -11.38 -1.15
N PHE A 97 -6.62 -12.41 -1.35
CA PHE A 97 -8.07 -12.26 -1.35
C PHE A 97 -8.63 -12.54 0.03
N GLY A 98 -9.51 -11.67 0.50
CA GLY A 98 -10.35 -11.94 1.66
C GLY A 98 -11.63 -12.64 1.24
N TYR A 99 -11.95 -13.74 1.92
CA TYR A 99 -13.09 -14.59 1.55
C TYR A 99 -14.23 -14.47 2.55
N ARG A 100 -15.48 -14.55 2.07
CA ARG A 100 -16.69 -14.72 2.88
C ARG A 100 -17.55 -15.80 2.23
N GLY A 101 -17.85 -16.87 2.96
CA GLY A 101 -18.66 -17.97 2.41
C GLY A 101 -18.01 -18.71 1.23
N GLY A 102 -16.67 -18.71 1.14
CA GLY A 102 -15.93 -19.28 0.00
C GLY A 102 -15.69 -18.33 -1.16
N GLU A 103 -16.18 -17.08 -1.09
CA GLU A 103 -16.11 -16.12 -2.18
C GLU A 103 -15.14 -14.96 -1.85
N PRO A 104 -14.22 -14.56 -2.75
CA PRO A 104 -13.42 -13.37 -2.58
C PRO A 104 -14.30 -12.12 -2.62
N VAL A 105 -14.27 -11.33 -1.55
CA VAL A 105 -15.10 -10.13 -1.36
C VAL A 105 -14.29 -8.84 -1.31
N TYR A 106 -13.01 -8.92 -0.95
CA TYR A 106 -12.07 -7.80 -0.98
C TYR A 106 -10.67 -8.30 -1.36
N VAL A 107 -9.87 -7.39 -1.92
CA VAL A 107 -8.43 -7.55 -2.10
C VAL A 107 -7.74 -6.90 -0.91
N VAL A 108 -6.90 -7.65 -0.22
CA VAL A 108 -5.98 -7.11 0.77
C VAL A 108 -4.66 -6.86 0.08
N VAL A 109 -4.18 -5.63 0.09
CA VAL A 109 -2.81 -5.29 -0.33
C VAL A 109 -2.02 -4.93 0.92
N SER A 110 -0.91 -5.62 1.13
CA SER A 110 -0.03 -5.42 2.27
C SER A 110 1.32 -4.90 1.82
N ILE A 111 1.81 -3.85 2.49
CA ILE A 111 3.10 -3.22 2.23
C ILE A 111 3.92 -3.30 3.51
N ASP A 112 4.99 -4.08 3.48
CA ASP A 112 5.96 -4.20 4.56
C ASP A 112 7.02 -3.12 4.41
N VAL A 113 6.98 -2.12 5.30
CA VAL A 113 7.95 -1.02 5.34
C VAL A 113 9.24 -1.37 6.09
N ARG A 114 9.40 -2.64 6.51
CA ARG A 114 10.56 -3.24 7.20
C ARG A 114 10.92 -2.63 8.56
N ASN A 115 10.15 -1.65 9.03
CA ASN A 115 10.36 -0.98 10.30
C ASN A 115 9.01 -0.71 10.97
N THR A 116 8.82 -1.26 12.17
CA THR A 116 7.57 -1.12 12.95
C THR A 116 7.31 0.30 13.44
N ALA A 117 8.34 1.07 13.80
CA ALA A 117 8.16 2.44 14.23
C ALA A 117 7.67 3.31 13.07
N LEU A 118 8.31 3.17 11.90
CA LEU A 118 7.87 3.85 10.68
C LEU A 118 6.45 3.42 10.27
N ALA A 119 6.14 2.12 10.34
CA ALA A 119 4.78 1.65 10.06
C ALA A 119 3.75 2.32 10.97
N GLY A 120 4.06 2.50 12.26
CA GLY A 120 3.19 3.18 13.22
C GLY A 120 2.93 4.64 12.87
N GLU A 121 3.95 5.35 12.39
CA GLU A 121 3.82 6.75 11.95
C GLU A 121 2.98 6.84 10.68
N LEU A 122 3.29 6.03 9.67
CA LEU A 122 2.56 6.01 8.40
C LEU A 122 1.12 5.52 8.54
N TYR A 123 0.81 4.65 9.52
CA TYR A 123 -0.53 4.09 9.70
C TYR A 123 -1.60 5.17 9.88
N THR A 124 -1.27 6.22 10.64
CA THR A 124 -2.22 7.29 10.98
C THR A 124 -2.65 8.09 9.74
N ASP A 125 -1.74 8.30 8.80
CA ASP A 125 -1.95 9.23 7.69
C ASP A 125 -2.14 8.55 6.33
N SER A 126 -1.75 7.28 6.20
CA SER A 126 -1.83 6.54 4.92
C SER A 126 -3.22 5.98 4.62
N GLY A 127 -4.12 5.94 5.60
CA GLY A 127 -5.45 5.35 5.46
C GLY A 127 -5.44 3.83 5.31
N ALA A 128 -4.45 3.16 5.93
CA ALA A 128 -4.43 1.70 6.05
C ALA A 128 -5.55 1.21 6.97
N ASP A 129 -6.16 0.07 6.65
CA ASP A 129 -7.23 -0.52 7.45
C ASP A 129 -6.71 -1.19 8.72
N TYR A 130 -5.50 -1.76 8.67
CA TYR A 130 -4.83 -2.31 9.84
C TYR A 130 -3.31 -2.37 9.66
N MET A 131 -2.61 -2.38 10.79
CA MET A 131 -1.16 -2.56 10.88
C MET A 131 -0.83 -3.85 11.63
N SER A 132 0.14 -4.61 11.14
CA SER A 132 0.71 -5.77 11.83
C SER A 132 2.23 -5.74 11.72
N GLY A 133 2.90 -5.49 12.85
CA GLY A 133 4.36 -5.31 12.86
C GLY A 133 4.79 -4.16 11.96
N SER A 134 5.63 -4.44 10.97
CA SER A 134 6.08 -3.48 9.96
C SER A 134 5.19 -3.41 8.71
N SER A 135 4.06 -4.14 8.68
CA SER A 135 3.18 -4.20 7.52
C SER A 135 1.94 -3.33 7.70
N LEU A 136 1.65 -2.52 6.69
CA LEU A 136 0.39 -1.79 6.52
C LEU A 136 -0.49 -2.54 5.52
N SER A 137 -1.77 -2.69 5.81
CA SER A 137 -2.70 -3.42 4.94
C SER A 137 -3.91 -2.58 4.57
N TYR A 138 -4.29 -2.67 3.30
CA TYR A 138 -5.38 -1.93 2.67
C TYR A 138 -6.38 -2.90 2.07
N GLN A 139 -7.65 -2.74 2.40
CA GLN A 139 -8.75 -3.57 1.93
C GLN A 139 -9.54 -2.83 0.87
N PHE A 140 -9.49 -3.35 -0.35
CA PHE A 140 -10.25 -2.81 -1.46
C PHE A 140 -11.43 -3.73 -1.76
N PRO A 141 -12.69 -3.24 -1.68
CA PRO A 141 -13.84 -4.04 -2.04
C PRO A 141 -13.80 -4.39 -3.53
N ILE A 142 -14.10 -5.64 -3.87
CA ILE A 142 -14.18 -6.06 -5.27
C ILE A 142 -15.48 -5.51 -5.86
N LYS A 143 -15.37 -4.45 -6.68
CA LYS A 143 -16.50 -3.77 -7.33
C LYS A 143 -16.83 -4.37 -8.71
N SER A 144 -17.40 -5.57 -8.73
CA SER A 144 -18.21 -6.17 -9.81
C SER A 144 -17.60 -6.50 -11.21
N PRO A 145 -18.25 -7.40 -12.00
CA PRO A 145 -19.53 -8.03 -11.72
C PRO A 145 -19.34 -9.10 -10.64
N ARG A 146 -20.25 -9.15 -9.67
CA ARG A 146 -20.59 -10.40 -8.99
C ARG A 146 -21.11 -11.34 -10.07
N LEU A 147 -20.20 -11.94 -10.82
CA LEU A 147 -20.50 -12.97 -11.78
C LEU A 147 -20.88 -14.18 -10.92
N SER A 148 -22.18 -14.29 -10.62
CA SER A 148 -22.80 -15.27 -9.71
C SER A 148 -22.16 -15.36 -8.33
N SER A 149 -22.82 -16.01 -7.39
CA SER A 149 -22.11 -16.53 -6.22
C SER A 149 -20.97 -17.42 -6.74
N PHE A 150 -19.77 -17.35 -6.15
CA PHE A 150 -18.80 -18.45 -6.26
C PHE A 150 -19.45 -19.77 -5.80
N GLY A 151 -20.51 -19.71 -4.98
CA GLY A 151 -21.40 -20.83 -4.68
C GLY A 151 -22.17 -21.42 -5.89
N GLU A 152 -22.38 -20.67 -6.97
CA GLU A 152 -22.94 -21.14 -8.24
C GLU A 152 -21.88 -21.64 -9.21
N MET A 153 -20.60 -21.35 -8.95
CA MET A 153 -19.52 -21.93 -9.72
C MET A 153 -19.32 -23.36 -9.22
N TYR A 154 -19.28 -24.35 -10.12
CA TYR A 154 -18.93 -25.71 -9.77
C TYR A 154 -17.49 -26.00 -10.19
N ARG A 155 -16.80 -26.81 -9.39
CA ARG A 155 -15.49 -27.36 -9.77
C ARG A 155 -15.70 -28.38 -10.87
N SER A 156 -15.41 -27.98 -12.10
CA SER A 156 -15.30 -28.89 -13.24
C SER A 156 -14.29 -30.01 -12.93
N SER A 157 -14.45 -31.17 -13.57
CA SER A 157 -13.45 -32.27 -13.57
C SER A 157 -12.05 -31.83 -14.01
N THR A 158 -11.95 -30.65 -14.65
CA THR A 158 -10.70 -29.99 -15.05
C THR A 158 -10.07 -29.08 -13.98
N ASN A 159 -10.58 -29.08 -12.73
CA ASN A 159 -10.19 -28.17 -11.63
C ASN A 159 -10.47 -26.68 -11.88
N CYS A 160 -11.33 -26.37 -12.86
CA CYS A 160 -11.72 -25.01 -13.19
C CYS A 160 -13.06 -24.64 -12.57
N TRP A 161 -13.21 -23.38 -12.14
CA TRP A 161 -14.51 -22.81 -11.82
C TRP A 161 -15.12 -22.23 -13.10
N ALA A 162 -16.19 -22.85 -13.59
CA ALA A 162 -16.95 -22.39 -14.75
C ALA A 162 -18.11 -21.50 -14.32
N HIS A 163 -18.41 -20.48 -15.12
CA HIS A 163 -19.60 -19.65 -14.96
C HIS A 163 -20.73 -20.28 -15.77
N GLY A 164 -21.82 -20.69 -15.13
CA GLY A 164 -22.91 -21.34 -15.84
C GLY A 164 -24.07 -21.71 -14.95
N ILE A 165 -25.23 -21.14 -15.29
CA ILE A 165 -26.58 -21.60 -14.92
C ILE A 165 -26.57 -23.12 -14.91
N GLY A 166 -26.83 -23.71 -13.74
CA GLY A 166 -26.72 -25.15 -13.55
C GLY A 166 -27.52 -25.93 -14.58
N ASP A 167 -26.83 -26.67 -15.45
CA ASP A 167 -27.38 -27.90 -15.96
C ASP A 167 -27.27 -28.92 -14.83
N LYS A 168 -28.42 -29.22 -14.22
CA LYS A 168 -28.62 -30.43 -13.41
C LYS A 168 -28.56 -31.65 -14.31
#